data_AF-A0A2G4T8G7-F1
#
_entry.id   AF-A0A2G4T8G7-F1
#
_cell.length_a   1.000
_cell.length_b   1.000
_cell.length_c   1.000
_cell.angle_alpha   90.00
_cell.angle_beta   90.00
_cell.angle_gamma   90.00
#
_symmetry.space_group_name_H-M   'P 1'
#
loop_
_entity.id
_entity.type
_entity.pdbx_description
1 polymer ?
#
loop_
_entity_poly.entity_id
_entity_poly.type
_entity_poly.pdbx_seq_one_letter_code
_entity_poly.pdbx_strand_id
1 'polypeptide(L)'
;MSKRRDNEVDDDIPKHDHDERSEGDEEEDEETKMMKLMGFGTFDTTKNKKVPGADISGAKIRKPIKYRQYMNRRGGFNRPLDN
;
A
#
# COMPACT_ATOMS: atom_id res chain seq x y z
N MET A 1 9.98 -1.15 -45.15
CA MET A 1 10.25 -2.25 -44.19
C MET A 1 9.59 -1.93 -42.85
N SER A 2 8.48 -2.61 -42.55
CA SER A 2 7.83 -2.60 -41.24
C SER A 2 8.68 -3.42 -40.26
N LYS A 3 9.16 -2.79 -39.17
CA LYS A 3 9.69 -3.51 -38.00
C LYS A 3 8.59 -3.52 -36.94
N ARG A 4 8.45 -4.70 -36.36
CA ARG A 4 7.28 -5.21 -35.65
C ARG A 4 7.21 -4.60 -34.24
N ARG A 5 5.97 -4.55 -33.74
CA ARG A 5 5.58 -4.18 -32.38
C ARG A 5 6.12 -5.22 -31.40
N ASP A 6 6.93 -4.79 -30.45
CA ASP A 6 7.19 -5.54 -29.23
C ASP A 6 6.66 -4.67 -28.08
N ASN A 7 5.38 -4.88 -27.77
CA ASN A 7 4.74 -4.40 -26.55
C ASN A 7 5.34 -5.20 -25.39
N GLU A 8 6.22 -4.59 -24.61
CA GLU A 8 6.53 -5.07 -23.27
C GLU A 8 5.31 -4.76 -22.39
N VAL A 9 4.43 -5.75 -22.25
CA VAL A 9 3.38 -5.79 -21.23
C VAL A 9 4.03 -6.41 -20.01
N ASP A 10 4.59 -5.58 -19.14
CA ASP A 10 5.12 -6.00 -17.85
C ASP A 10 3.98 -6.53 -16.97
N ASP A 11 3.90 -7.85 -16.87
CA ASP A 11 3.66 -8.70 -15.69
C ASP A 11 2.75 -8.23 -14.52
N ASP A 12 1.71 -7.43 -14.75
CA ASP A 12 0.58 -7.34 -13.81
C ASP A 12 -0.43 -8.48 -14.05
N ILE A 13 0.02 -9.72 -13.89
CA ILE A 13 -0.88 -10.86 -13.68
C ILE A 13 -1.39 -10.72 -12.25
N PRO A 14 -2.70 -10.47 -12.02
CA PRO A 14 -3.24 -10.52 -10.67
C PRO A 14 -3.01 -11.94 -10.14
N LYS A 15 -2.22 -12.06 -9.07
CA LYS A 15 -2.13 -13.30 -8.30
C LYS A 15 -3.54 -13.58 -7.78
N HIS A 16 -4.20 -14.51 -8.43
CA HIS A 16 -5.44 -15.10 -7.97
C HIS A 16 -5.11 -15.84 -6.67
N ASP A 17 -5.42 -15.21 -5.52
CA ASP A 17 -5.49 -15.93 -4.26
C ASP A 17 -6.64 -16.95 -4.43
N HIS A 18 -6.26 -18.16 -4.79
CA HIS A 18 -7.13 -19.33 -4.84
C HIS A 18 -7.61 -19.61 -3.40
N ASP A 19 -8.70 -18.96 -2.96
CA ASP A 19 -9.56 -19.55 -1.92
C ASP A 19 -10.50 -20.50 -2.66
N GLU A 20 -9.94 -21.64 -3.04
CA GLU A 20 -10.68 -22.77 -3.60
C GLU A 20 -11.51 -23.40 -2.46
N ARG A 21 -12.63 -22.76 -2.13
CA ARG A 21 -13.69 -23.33 -1.30
C ARG A 21 -14.99 -23.32 -2.08
N SER A 22 -15.07 -24.22 -3.06
CA SER A 22 -16.34 -24.65 -3.63
C SER A 22 -16.37 -26.16 -3.84
N GLU A 23 -16.13 -26.94 -2.79
CA GLU A 23 -16.46 -28.36 -2.78
C GLU A 23 -17.14 -28.69 -1.45
N GLY A 24 -18.49 -28.68 -1.45
CA GLY A 24 -19.30 -29.19 -0.33
C GLY A 24 -20.60 -28.45 0.03
N ASP A 25 -21.29 -27.76 -0.89
CA ASP A 25 -22.52 -26.98 -0.56
C ASP A 25 -23.85 -27.69 -0.89
N GLU A 26 -23.83 -29.00 -1.13
CA GLU A 26 -25.03 -29.76 -1.55
C GLU A 26 -25.86 -30.31 -0.38
N GLU A 27 -25.41 -30.22 0.88
CA GLU A 27 -26.13 -30.77 2.06
C GLU A 27 -26.17 -29.85 3.31
N GLU A 28 -25.99 -28.51 3.19
CA GLU A 28 -26.20 -27.59 4.32
C GLU A 28 -27.66 -27.09 4.38
N ASP A 29 -28.31 -27.25 5.55
CA ASP A 29 -29.66 -26.74 5.85
C ASP A 29 -29.78 -25.24 5.52
N GLU A 30 -30.97 -24.79 5.07
CA GLU A 30 -31.21 -23.39 4.67
C GLU A 30 -30.87 -22.38 5.78
N GLU A 31 -31.05 -22.78 7.05
CA GLU A 31 -30.69 -21.98 8.22
C GLU A 31 -29.17 -21.76 8.31
N THR A 32 -28.36 -22.78 8.04
CA THR A 32 -26.90 -22.70 7.99
C THR A 32 -26.41 -21.81 6.85
N LYS A 33 -27.07 -21.90 5.69
CA LYS A 33 -26.78 -21.01 4.55
C LYS A 33 -27.10 -19.55 4.88
N MET A 34 -28.23 -19.29 5.53
CA MET A 34 -28.63 -17.94 5.96
C MET A 34 -27.71 -17.39 7.05
N MET A 35 -27.26 -18.23 8.00
CA MET A 35 -26.26 -17.83 8.99
C MET A 35 -24.92 -17.48 8.35
N LYS A 36 -24.43 -18.29 7.41
CA LYS A 36 -23.17 -18.07 6.68
C LYS A 36 -23.23 -16.81 5.81
N LEU A 37 -24.36 -16.57 5.13
CA LEU A 37 -24.61 -15.38 4.33
C LEU A 37 -24.61 -14.10 5.18
N MET A 38 -25.18 -14.16 6.37
CA MET A 38 -25.19 -13.05 7.34
C MET A 38 -23.87 -12.91 8.11
N GLY A 39 -22.87 -13.77 7.85
CA GLY A 39 -21.55 -13.74 8.48
C GLY A 39 -21.49 -14.38 9.88
N PHE A 40 -22.53 -15.09 10.30
CA PHE A 40 -22.57 -15.86 11.54
C PHE A 40 -22.00 -17.27 11.28
N GLY A 41 -20.72 -17.47 11.57
CA GLY A 41 -20.11 -18.81 11.52
C GLY A 41 -18.59 -18.81 11.44
N THR A 42 -18.00 -17.84 10.75
CA THR A 42 -16.54 -17.70 10.64
C THR A 42 -16.14 -16.23 10.80
N PHE A 43 -15.44 -15.92 11.89
CA PHE A 43 -14.92 -14.58 12.14
C PHE A 43 -13.49 -14.49 11.60
N ASP A 44 -13.35 -13.91 10.40
CA ASP A 44 -12.03 -13.57 9.88
C ASP A 44 -11.47 -12.31 10.54
N THR A 45 -10.16 -12.31 10.77
CA THR A 45 -9.42 -11.16 11.31
C THR A 45 -8.65 -10.47 10.19
N THR A 46 -8.66 -9.14 10.20
CA THR A 46 -7.80 -8.29 9.35
C THR A 46 -6.47 -7.94 10.01
N LYS A 47 -6.18 -8.46 11.22
CA LYS A 47 -4.92 -8.23 11.91
C LYS A 47 -3.75 -8.70 11.05
N ASN A 48 -2.79 -7.81 10.80
CA ASN A 48 -1.61 -8.04 9.95
C ASN A 48 -1.92 -8.38 8.48
N LYS A 49 -3.16 -8.18 8.00
CA LYS A 49 -3.51 -8.30 6.58
C LYS A 49 -3.62 -6.91 5.95
N LYS A 50 -3.12 -6.74 4.72
CA LYS A 50 -3.30 -5.48 3.98
C LYS A 50 -4.74 -5.41 3.48
N VAL A 51 -5.46 -4.36 3.84
CA VAL A 51 -6.80 -4.07 3.29
C VAL A 51 -6.64 -3.08 2.14
N PRO A 52 -7.04 -3.42 0.91
CA PRO A 52 -6.94 -2.51 -0.23
C PRO A 52 -7.76 -1.24 0.03
N GLY A 53 -7.16 -0.05 -0.19
CA GLY A 53 -7.80 1.24 0.05
C GLY A 53 -7.61 1.80 1.46
N ALA A 54 -7.09 1.02 2.41
CA ALA A 54 -6.73 1.48 3.75
C ALA A 54 -5.25 1.95 3.85
N ASP A 55 -4.58 2.12 2.70
CA ASP A 55 -3.17 2.46 2.55
C ASP A 55 -2.89 3.97 2.41
N ILE A 56 -3.91 4.81 2.55
CA ILE A 56 -3.78 6.27 2.51
C ILE A 56 -3.17 6.75 3.84
N SER A 57 -1.96 7.29 3.79
CA SER A 57 -1.29 7.92 4.93
C SER A 57 -0.50 9.15 4.47
N GLY A 58 -0.24 10.09 5.40
CA GLY A 58 0.53 11.30 5.08
C GLY A 58 1.20 11.88 6.31
N ALA A 59 2.44 12.35 6.17
CA ALA A 59 3.21 12.99 7.23
C ALA A 59 3.51 14.46 6.89
N LYS A 60 3.09 15.38 7.75
CA LYS A 60 3.42 16.81 7.62
C LYS A 60 4.64 17.15 8.48
N ILE A 61 5.82 17.13 7.87
CA ILE A 61 7.08 17.43 8.56
C ILE A 61 7.44 18.91 8.35
N ARG A 62 7.37 19.70 9.42
CA ARG A 62 7.91 21.07 9.44
C ARG A 62 9.37 21.03 9.86
N LYS A 63 10.28 21.24 8.92
CA LYS A 63 11.70 21.38 9.24
C LYS A 63 11.94 22.74 9.90
N PRO A 64 12.67 22.81 11.03
CA PRO A 64 13.05 24.09 11.62
C PRO A 64 13.96 24.84 10.64
N ILE A 65 13.76 26.15 10.54
CA ILE A 65 14.65 27.01 9.76
C ILE A 65 16.00 27.11 10.46
N LYS A 66 17.07 26.84 9.72
CA LYS A 66 18.44 27.08 10.19
C LYS A 66 18.86 28.47 9.75
N TYR A 67 19.15 29.35 10.71
CA TYR A 67 19.62 30.69 10.41
C TYR A 67 21.10 30.67 10.03
N ARG A 68 21.45 31.41 8.98
CA ARG A 68 22.84 31.58 8.53
C ARG A 68 23.39 32.85 9.15
N GLN A 69 24.48 32.72 9.90
CA GLN A 69 25.21 33.88 10.41
C GLN A 69 26.11 34.44 9.31
N TYR A 70 25.81 35.64 8.81
CA TYR A 70 26.61 36.29 7.75
C TYR A 70 27.75 37.15 8.30
N MET A 71 27.57 37.78 9.46
CA MET A 71 28.54 38.72 10.02
C MET A 71 29.47 38.05 11.05
N ASN A 72 30.72 38.52 11.09
CA ASN A 72 31.78 38.08 12.01
C ASN A 72 32.02 36.57 12.02
N ARG A 73 32.01 35.97 10.82
CA ARG A 73 32.34 34.55 10.61
C ARG A 73 33.85 34.36 10.71
N ARG A 74 34.33 33.33 11.43
CA ARG A 74 35.74 32.92 11.32
C ARG A 74 36.00 32.45 9.87
N GLY A 75 36.99 33.04 9.21
CA GLY A 75 37.36 32.71 7.83
C GLY A 75 36.95 33.71 6.74
N GLY A 76 36.30 34.82 7.10
CA GLY A 76 36.04 35.95 6.18
C GLY A 76 34.78 35.82 5.31
N PHE A 77 34.49 36.87 4.54
CA PHE A 77 33.22 37.10 3.82
C PHE A 77 32.99 36.16 2.62
N ASN A 78 34.06 35.64 1.99
CA ASN A 78 33.97 34.81 0.77
C ASN A 78 33.98 33.29 1.04
N ARG A 79 33.83 32.83 2.29
CA ARG A 79 33.68 31.39 2.59
C ARG A 79 32.20 30.98 2.47
N PRO A 80 31.87 29.84 1.84
CA PRO A 80 30.49 29.35 1.79
C PRO A 80 29.89 29.29 3.21
N LEU A 81 28.61 29.70 3.34
CA LEU A 81 27.93 29.56 4.62
C LEU A 81 27.40 28.15 4.77
N ASP A 82 27.69 27.54 5.92
CA ASP A 82 27.22 26.21 6.29
C ASP A 82 25.68 26.15 6.24
N ASN A 83 25.16 24.97 5.89
CA ASN A 83 23.73 24.69 5.66
C ASN A 83 22.96 24.30 6.94
#